data_AF-A0A954LIG9-F1
#
_entry.id   AF-A0A954LIG9-F1
#
_cell.length_a   1.000
_cell.length_b   1.000
_cell.length_c   1.000
_cell.angle_alpha   90.00
_cell.angle_beta   90.00
_cell.angle_gamma   90.00
#
_symmetry.space_group_name_H-M   'P 1'
#
loop_
_entity.id
_entity.type
_entity.pdbx_description
1 polymer ?
#
loop_
_entity_poly.entity_id
_entity_poly.type
_entity_poly.pdbx_seq_one_letter_code
_entity_poly.pdbx_strand_id
1 'polypeptide(L)'
;MDGRSDVFSLGAVLYQLLTGSVPFPARTEREMLTLIATTDARPLRQHNSNIPKPLEQICLKALSRRATDRYITALDFSSDLRAFQAEWTPTAPSELQVSSKPSLLDSSFFQFPNRDSVSGESGLRVAVVPRGLRCFESSDQDFFVTLVPGPCGQDGVPAAIRFWLDRIEPQQTKRSFPLGLLYGPSGCGKSSLVRAGILPRLSSNVLDLLIEATSDQLESQLLARLHNEIPDLPTEANLAETFREIRLRGLPEGRRLLIVIDQFEQWLHAHPHVSQEPLVAALRHCDGEHLQCLFLVRDDFWMGVTRFMQELEVNLVPDRNVMSADLFDLRHARKVLTAIGQAYNALPQGELSKSNRDFVDAAVTNLAENDRIVCVRLALFSEMIRNKPWEPSTLKDVGGTDGIGVRYLEESFSGRSANPQHRFHEAAARSVLTILLPKSGSNLKGHSRSRDELLQASGYARTPELFSDLLRILDGELRLLTPVDVSAKEDQENCRHYQLSHDFLVPALRLWLTRKQRESLRGRAELCLKDRAELWLARSERRHLPSLVEDLRIRLLTKSAKWTSTERDMMQASARYHIKFSLAVLVLLIVGIYTGWVAQRRTRHERNSIQAQTLISSLKTARLGTVPA
;
A
#
# COMPACT_ATOMS: atom_id res chain seq x y z
N MET A 1 13.21 -6.68 -45.05
CA MET A 1 13.32 -7.85 -44.16
C MET A 1 14.20 -7.43 -43.00
N ASP A 2 13.71 -7.47 -41.77
CA ASP A 2 14.49 -7.18 -40.55
C ASP A 2 15.10 -8.49 -40.04
N GLY A 3 16.43 -8.54 -39.85
CA GLY A 3 17.14 -9.74 -39.39
C GLY A 3 16.74 -10.21 -37.99
N ARG A 4 16.05 -9.37 -37.21
CA ARG A 4 15.48 -9.73 -35.91
C ARG A 4 14.26 -10.64 -36.00
N SER A 5 13.63 -10.72 -37.17
CA SER A 5 12.59 -11.72 -37.43
C SER A 5 13.22 -13.12 -37.54
N ASP A 6 14.38 -13.24 -38.17
CA ASP A 6 15.10 -14.52 -38.27
C ASP A 6 15.62 -14.97 -36.90
N VAL A 7 16.07 -14.04 -36.05
CA VAL A 7 16.43 -14.33 -34.64
C VAL A 7 15.24 -14.89 -33.86
N PHE A 8 14.05 -14.33 -34.05
CA PHE A 8 12.84 -14.81 -33.39
C PHE A 8 12.48 -16.24 -33.85
N SER A 9 12.55 -16.49 -35.16
CA SER A 9 12.32 -17.83 -35.72
C SER A 9 13.36 -18.85 -35.23
N LEU A 10 14.64 -18.48 -35.15
CA LEU A 10 15.68 -19.34 -34.57
C LEU A 10 15.48 -19.59 -33.07
N GLY A 11 15.02 -18.60 -32.32
CA GLY A 11 14.62 -18.74 -30.92
C GLY A 11 13.46 -19.73 -30.75
N ALA A 12 12.48 -19.71 -31.65
CA ALA A 12 11.37 -20.66 -31.64
C ALA A 12 11.81 -22.10 -31.94
N VAL A 13 12.76 -22.27 -32.88
CA VAL A 13 13.36 -23.58 -33.16
C VAL A 13 14.16 -24.08 -31.96
N LEU A 14 14.99 -23.24 -31.34
CA LEU A 14 15.74 -23.61 -30.13
C LEU A 14 14.81 -24.01 -29.00
N TYR A 15 13.73 -23.27 -28.78
CA TYR A 15 12.70 -23.60 -27.79
C TYR A 15 12.12 -25.00 -28.02
N GLN A 16 11.79 -25.31 -29.28
CA GLN A 16 11.23 -26.61 -29.64
C GLN A 16 12.24 -27.74 -29.48
N LEU A 17 13.52 -27.51 -29.79
CA LEU A 17 14.59 -28.49 -29.59
C LEU A 17 14.81 -28.81 -28.11
N LEU A 18 14.67 -27.81 -27.22
CA LEU A 18 14.90 -27.97 -25.79
C LEU A 18 13.69 -28.57 -25.04
N THR A 19 12.47 -28.31 -25.51
CA THR A 19 11.24 -28.70 -24.81
C THR A 19 10.40 -29.77 -25.53
N GLY A 20 10.71 -30.06 -26.79
CA GLY A 20 9.90 -30.91 -27.67
C GLY A 20 8.55 -30.28 -28.10
N SER A 21 8.25 -29.06 -27.65
CA SER A 21 6.98 -28.37 -27.86
C SER A 21 7.20 -26.99 -28.49
N VAL A 22 6.25 -26.50 -29.28
CA VAL A 22 6.32 -25.13 -29.82
C VAL A 22 6.05 -24.09 -28.73
N PRO A 23 6.66 -22.88 -28.79
CA PRO A 23 6.47 -21.85 -27.77
C PRO A 23 5.06 -21.27 -27.73
N PHE A 24 4.35 -21.30 -28.86
CA PHE A 24 2.98 -20.79 -29.01
C PHE A 24 2.08 -21.86 -29.64
N PRO A 25 1.49 -22.76 -28.84
CA PRO A 25 0.60 -23.79 -29.37
C PRO A 25 -0.73 -23.16 -29.81
N ALA A 26 -1.02 -23.21 -31.12
CA ALA A 26 -2.24 -22.69 -31.72
C ALA A 26 -2.87 -23.74 -32.65
N ARG A 27 -4.19 -23.72 -32.80
CA ARG A 27 -4.92 -24.64 -33.70
C ARG A 27 -5.12 -24.03 -35.09
N THR A 28 -4.98 -22.71 -35.22
CA THR A 28 -5.12 -21.98 -36.50
C THR A 28 -4.05 -20.90 -36.64
N GLU A 29 -3.73 -20.51 -37.88
CA GLU A 29 -2.72 -19.47 -38.17
C GLU A 29 -3.09 -18.11 -37.56
N ARG A 30 -4.38 -17.75 -37.58
CA ARG A 30 -4.87 -16.48 -37.01
C ARG A 30 -4.72 -16.45 -35.49
N GLU A 31 -4.97 -17.57 -34.82
CA GLU A 31 -4.74 -17.74 -33.39
C GLU A 31 -3.25 -17.67 -33.06
N MET A 32 -2.38 -18.30 -33.88
CA MET A 32 -0.93 -18.24 -33.72
C MET A 32 -0.40 -16.81 -33.77
N LEU A 33 -0.82 -16.02 -34.77
CA LEU A 33 -0.43 -14.60 -34.89
C LEU A 33 -0.93 -13.76 -33.71
N THR A 34 -2.11 -14.08 -33.19
CA THR A 34 -2.65 -13.41 -31.99
C THR A 34 -1.80 -13.74 -30.77
N LEU A 35 -1.49 -15.02 -30.53
CA LEU A 35 -0.64 -15.44 -29.41
C LEU A 35 0.75 -14.82 -29.46
N ILE A 36 1.38 -14.77 -30.64
CA ILE A 36 2.68 -14.10 -30.84
C ILE A 36 2.60 -12.59 -30.50
N ALA A 37 1.45 -11.95 -30.74
CA ALA A 37 1.26 -10.52 -30.49
C ALA A 37 0.84 -10.17 -29.05
N THR A 38 0.19 -11.09 -28.32
CA THR A 38 -0.44 -10.80 -27.02
C THR A 38 0.19 -11.51 -25.84
N THR A 39 0.92 -12.60 -26.07
CA THR A 39 1.30 -13.55 -25.02
C THR A 39 2.81 -13.81 -25.07
N ASP A 40 3.47 -13.89 -23.91
CA ASP A 40 4.88 -14.26 -23.83
C ASP A 40 5.05 -15.79 -23.84
N ALA A 41 6.18 -16.28 -24.37
CA ALA A 41 6.49 -17.71 -24.39
C ALA A 41 6.63 -18.25 -22.95
N ARG A 42 6.10 -19.46 -22.70
CA ARG A 42 6.20 -20.10 -21.37
C ARG A 42 7.67 -20.36 -21.00
N PRO A 43 8.08 -20.22 -19.73
CA PRO A 43 9.45 -20.54 -19.32
C PRO A 43 9.80 -22.00 -19.57
N LEU A 44 10.97 -22.26 -20.17
CA LEU A 44 11.44 -23.60 -20.54
C LEU A 44 11.59 -24.51 -19.31
N ARG A 45 11.96 -23.97 -18.15
CA ARG A 45 12.14 -24.73 -16.91
C ARG A 45 10.83 -25.17 -16.25
N GLN A 46 9.67 -24.66 -16.72
CA GLN A 46 8.36 -25.22 -16.37
C GLN A 46 8.07 -26.50 -17.16
N HIS A 47 8.68 -26.68 -18.34
CA HIS A 47 8.56 -27.90 -19.14
C HIS A 47 9.60 -28.95 -18.73
N ASN A 48 10.84 -28.53 -18.51
CA ASN A 48 11.91 -29.41 -18.07
C ASN A 48 12.87 -28.65 -17.14
N SER A 49 12.79 -28.96 -15.84
CA SER A 49 13.59 -28.30 -14.79
C SER A 49 15.10 -28.54 -14.92
N ASN A 50 15.51 -29.55 -15.70
CA ASN A 50 16.92 -29.87 -15.98
C ASN A 50 17.55 -28.92 -17.01
N ILE A 51 16.77 -28.06 -17.68
CA ILE A 51 17.31 -27.05 -18.60
C ILE A 51 18.08 -26.00 -17.76
N PRO A 52 19.36 -25.75 -18.04
CA PRO A 52 20.14 -24.75 -17.32
C PRO A 52 19.53 -23.35 -17.44
N LYS A 53 19.46 -22.62 -16.32
CA LYS A 53 18.91 -21.25 -16.26
C LYS A 53 19.52 -20.29 -17.30
N PRO A 54 20.84 -20.29 -17.56
CA PRO A 54 21.43 -19.40 -18.57
C PRO A 54 20.90 -19.68 -19.99
N LEU A 55 20.70 -20.97 -20.33
CA LEU A 55 20.18 -21.36 -21.64
C LEU A 55 18.71 -20.96 -21.83
N GLU A 56 17.90 -21.07 -20.77
CA GLU A 56 16.52 -20.57 -20.78
C GLU A 56 16.46 -19.06 -21.03
N GLN A 57 17.33 -18.28 -20.36
CA GLN A 57 17.40 -16.83 -20.54
C GLN A 57 17.76 -16.44 -21.97
N ILE A 58 18.75 -17.13 -22.56
CA ILE A 58 19.18 -16.91 -23.95
C ILE A 58 18.01 -17.18 -24.92
N CYS A 59 17.26 -18.27 -24.69
CA CYS A 59 16.12 -18.65 -25.52
C CYS A 59 14.93 -17.66 -25.40
N LEU A 60 14.57 -17.23 -24.19
CA LEU A 60 13.45 -16.30 -23.96
C LEU A 60 13.75 -14.89 -24.46
N LYS A 61 15.01 -14.45 -24.39
CA LYS A 61 15.44 -13.17 -24.98
C LYS A 61 15.28 -13.15 -26.50
N ALA A 62 15.60 -14.25 -27.20
CA ALA A 62 15.36 -14.36 -28.64
C ALA A 62 13.85 -14.34 -28.99
N LEU A 63 13.01 -14.91 -28.12
CA LEU A 63 11.55 -14.96 -28.25
C LEU A 63 10.81 -13.73 -27.69
N SER A 64 11.52 -12.65 -27.35
CA SER A 64 10.89 -11.45 -26.77
C SER A 64 9.89 -10.81 -27.73
N ARG A 65 8.73 -10.41 -27.21
CA ARG A 65 7.60 -9.91 -28.01
C ARG A 65 7.95 -8.64 -28.80
N ARG A 66 8.62 -7.68 -28.16
CA ARG A 66 9.10 -6.45 -28.81
C ARG A 66 10.41 -6.73 -29.53
N ALA A 67 10.51 -6.32 -30.80
CA ALA A 67 11.74 -6.47 -31.59
C ALA A 67 12.94 -5.67 -31.02
N THR A 68 12.70 -4.67 -30.17
CA THR A 68 13.76 -3.92 -29.44
C THR A 68 14.40 -4.72 -28.32
N ASP A 69 13.68 -5.71 -27.78
CA ASP A 69 14.10 -6.47 -26.60
C ASP A 69 14.79 -7.78 -27.01
N ARG A 70 14.78 -8.09 -28.33
CA ARG A 70 15.50 -9.21 -28.95
C ARG A 70 16.96 -8.86 -29.20
N TYR A 71 17.76 -9.89 -29.52
CA TYR A 71 19.10 -9.68 -30.04
C TYR A 71 19.07 -8.80 -31.30
N ILE A 72 19.97 -7.83 -31.34
CA ILE A 72 20.07 -6.87 -32.44
C ILE A 72 20.54 -7.59 -33.71
N THR A 73 21.46 -8.54 -33.56
CA THR A 73 21.98 -9.37 -34.66
C THR A 73 21.99 -10.86 -34.29
N ALA A 74 21.98 -11.74 -35.30
CA ALA A 74 22.18 -13.17 -35.09
C ALA A 74 23.59 -13.50 -34.53
N LEU A 75 24.56 -12.62 -34.76
CA LEU A 75 25.91 -12.75 -34.21
C LEU A 75 25.90 -12.63 -32.69
N ASP A 76 25.14 -11.67 -32.14
CA ASP A 76 24.99 -11.49 -30.69
C ASP A 76 24.33 -12.73 -30.06
N PHE A 77 23.28 -13.25 -30.70
CA PHE A 77 22.61 -14.47 -30.24
C PHE A 77 23.56 -15.69 -30.24
N SER A 78 24.36 -15.84 -31.30
CA SER A 78 25.34 -16.94 -31.40
C SER A 78 26.49 -16.81 -30.39
N SER A 79 26.86 -15.58 -30.02
CA SER A 79 27.94 -15.31 -29.07
C SER A 79 27.53 -15.73 -27.66
N ASP A 80 26.31 -15.39 -27.23
CA ASP A 80 25.77 -15.80 -25.94
C ASP A 80 25.62 -17.34 -25.85
N LEU A 81 25.20 -18.00 -26.93
CA LEU A 81 25.14 -19.47 -26.98
C LEU A 81 26.52 -20.13 -26.87
N ARG A 82 27.55 -19.57 -27.51
CA ARG A 82 28.93 -20.09 -27.42
C ARG A 82 29.54 -19.84 -26.04
N ALA A 83 29.27 -18.69 -25.43
CA ALA A 83 29.69 -18.40 -24.06
C ALA A 83 29.08 -19.41 -23.09
N PHE A 84 27.76 -19.67 -23.21
CA PHE A 84 27.10 -20.72 -22.45
C PHE A 84 27.74 -22.10 -22.67
N GLN A 85 28.01 -22.48 -23.93
CA GLN A 85 28.64 -23.77 -24.23
C GLN A 85 30.05 -23.92 -23.64
N ALA A 86 30.82 -22.84 -23.56
CA ALA A 86 32.17 -22.85 -23.00
C ALA A 86 32.18 -22.99 -21.48
N GLU A 87 31.17 -22.46 -20.79
CA GLU A 87 31.01 -22.53 -19.34
C GLU A 87 30.26 -23.80 -18.88
N TRP A 88 29.45 -24.40 -19.76
CA TRP A 88 28.61 -25.54 -19.43
C TRP A 88 29.36 -26.87 -19.62
N THR A 89 29.77 -27.48 -18.51
CA THR A 89 30.16 -28.89 -18.47
C THR A 89 28.93 -29.78 -18.28
N PRO A 90 28.63 -30.71 -19.20
CA PRO A 90 27.50 -31.62 -19.03
C PRO A 90 27.74 -32.58 -17.87
N THR A 91 26.86 -32.55 -16.87
CA THR A 91 26.75 -33.66 -15.90
C THR A 91 26.16 -34.85 -16.65
N ALA A 92 26.94 -35.93 -16.82
CA ALA A 92 26.48 -37.14 -17.50
C ALA A 92 25.20 -37.69 -16.82
N PRO A 93 24.21 -38.19 -17.58
CA PRO A 93 22.97 -38.69 -17.01
C PRO A 93 23.22 -40.04 -16.32
N SER A 94 23.15 -40.06 -14.99
CA SER A 94 23.07 -41.32 -14.25
C SER A 94 21.70 -41.92 -14.51
N GLU A 95 21.71 -43.13 -15.07
CA GLU A 95 20.52 -43.94 -15.31
C GLU A 95 19.68 -44.14 -14.05
N LEU A 96 18.37 -44.21 -14.30
CA LEU A 96 17.29 -44.64 -13.44
C LEU A 96 17.71 -45.71 -12.41
N GLN A 97 17.53 -45.41 -11.12
CA GLN A 97 16.87 -46.36 -10.21
C GLN A 97 16.24 -45.66 -8.99
N VAL A 98 14.91 -45.61 -9.12
CA VAL A 98 13.82 -45.52 -8.16
C VAL A 98 14.15 -45.94 -6.71
N SER A 99 13.58 -45.13 -5.80
CA SER A 99 13.18 -45.49 -4.43
C SER A 99 14.29 -45.70 -3.40
N SER A 100 14.45 -44.70 -2.54
CA SER A 100 13.91 -44.73 -1.16
C SER A 100 14.59 -43.63 -0.36
N LYS A 101 13.80 -42.79 0.32
CA LYS A 101 14.31 -42.00 1.46
C LYS A 101 14.92 -43.00 2.46
N PRO A 102 16.07 -42.69 3.06
CA PRO A 102 15.95 -42.24 4.45
C PRO A 102 16.87 -41.07 4.83
N SER A 103 16.42 -40.43 5.89
CA SER A 103 17.13 -39.52 6.77
C SER A 103 18.55 -39.95 7.14
N LEU A 104 19.43 -38.96 7.23
CA LEU A 104 20.26 -38.60 8.40
C LEU A 104 20.25 -39.71 9.49
N LEU A 105 21.38 -40.29 9.89
CA LEU A 105 22.63 -39.69 10.34
C LEU A 105 23.78 -40.68 10.09
N ASP A 106 24.94 -40.25 9.59
CA ASP A 106 26.12 -40.18 10.45
C ASP A 106 27.25 -39.37 9.80
N SER A 107 27.90 -38.66 10.71
CA SER A 107 29.13 -37.91 10.62
C SER A 107 30.27 -38.64 9.90
N SER A 108 30.92 -37.95 8.94
CA SER A 108 32.40 -38.04 8.68
C SER A 108 32.84 -37.50 7.31
N PHE A 109 32.52 -36.25 6.94
CA PHE A 109 33.23 -35.61 5.80
C PHE A 109 33.57 -34.12 6.01
N PHE A 110 33.67 -33.68 7.27
CA PHE A 110 34.45 -32.47 7.56
C PHE A 110 35.94 -32.82 7.52
N GLN A 111 36.54 -32.68 6.34
CA GLN A 111 37.96 -32.43 6.22
C GLN A 111 38.12 -30.98 5.77
N PHE A 112 38.49 -30.12 6.71
CA PHE A 112 38.81 -28.72 6.45
C PHE A 112 40.00 -28.63 5.50
N PRO A 113 39.96 -27.79 4.45
CA PRO A 113 41.18 -27.33 3.82
C PRO A 113 41.90 -26.39 4.79
N ASN A 114 43.20 -26.64 4.94
CA ASN A 114 44.13 -25.86 5.75
C ASN A 114 44.07 -24.37 5.40
N ARG A 115 44.15 -23.54 6.45
CA ARG A 115 44.70 -22.19 6.35
C ARG A 115 46.14 -22.32 5.92
N ASP A 116 46.44 -21.95 4.69
CA ASP A 116 47.59 -21.10 4.35
C ASP A 116 47.51 -20.73 2.86
N SER A 117 47.77 -19.45 2.59
CA SER A 117 47.88 -18.79 1.28
C SER A 117 46.61 -18.16 0.64
N VAL A 118 46.55 -16.84 0.81
CA VAL A 118 46.05 -15.80 -0.11
C VAL A 118 44.54 -15.52 -0.18
N SER A 119 44.23 -14.33 0.34
CA SER A 119 43.06 -13.47 0.16
C SER A 119 42.50 -13.36 -1.26
N GLY A 120 41.18 -13.49 -1.40
CA GLY A 120 40.42 -13.07 -2.59
C GLY A 120 38.97 -13.56 -2.55
N GLU A 121 38.03 -12.68 -2.19
CA GLU A 121 36.58 -12.94 -2.18
C GLU A 121 36.07 -13.34 -3.58
N SER A 122 35.30 -14.43 -3.66
CA SER A 122 34.54 -14.83 -4.85
C SER A 122 33.23 -15.48 -4.42
N GLY A 123 32.30 -14.69 -3.88
CA GLY A 123 30.93 -15.11 -3.59
C GLY A 123 29.96 -14.50 -4.60
N LEU A 124 29.16 -15.31 -5.28
CA LEU A 124 28.03 -14.84 -6.10
C LEU A 124 27.13 -13.93 -5.24
N ARG A 125 27.10 -12.63 -5.52
CA ARG A 125 26.24 -11.67 -4.84
C ARG A 125 24.83 -11.78 -5.42
N VAL A 126 23.87 -12.28 -4.64
CA VAL A 126 22.45 -12.30 -5.04
C VAL A 126 21.94 -10.86 -5.15
N ALA A 127 21.54 -10.44 -6.35
CA ALA A 127 21.06 -9.08 -6.60
C ALA A 127 19.67 -8.86 -5.95
N VAL A 128 19.50 -7.72 -5.28
CA VAL A 128 18.21 -7.31 -4.71
C VAL A 128 17.21 -7.06 -5.84
N VAL A 129 15.98 -7.53 -5.70
CA VAL A 129 14.88 -7.20 -6.61
C VAL A 129 13.87 -6.32 -5.88
N PRO A 130 13.84 -4.99 -6.13
CA PRO A 130 12.90 -4.10 -5.45
C PRO A 130 11.45 -4.45 -5.78
N ARG A 131 10.61 -4.60 -4.75
CA ARG A 131 9.16 -4.88 -4.86
C ARG A 131 8.30 -3.61 -4.76
N GLY A 132 8.91 -2.43 -4.70
CA GLY A 132 8.22 -1.15 -4.47
C GLY A 132 7.43 -1.18 -3.17
N LEU A 133 6.11 -0.96 -3.27
CA LEU A 133 5.19 -0.96 -2.14
C LEU A 133 4.67 -2.34 -1.71
N ARG A 134 5.00 -3.42 -2.44
CA ARG A 134 4.58 -4.77 -2.07
C ARG A 134 5.52 -5.40 -1.06
N CYS A 135 4.97 -6.31 -0.28
CA CYS A 135 5.71 -7.19 0.60
C CYS A 135 6.66 -8.09 -0.23
N PHE A 136 7.83 -8.40 0.33
CA PHE A 136 8.66 -9.50 -0.17
C PHE A 136 7.98 -10.84 0.16
N GLU A 137 8.11 -11.79 -0.76
CA GLU A 137 7.48 -13.11 -0.68
C GLU A 137 8.53 -14.22 -0.55
N SER A 138 8.10 -15.48 -0.42
CA SER A 138 8.99 -16.64 -0.29
C SER A 138 10.03 -16.76 -1.41
N SER A 139 9.69 -16.32 -2.64
CA SER A 139 10.61 -16.27 -3.77
C SER A 139 11.80 -15.32 -3.57
N ASP A 140 11.70 -14.37 -2.65
CA ASP A 140 12.72 -13.33 -2.39
C ASP A 140 13.70 -13.72 -1.27
N GLN A 141 13.57 -14.93 -0.71
CA GLN A 141 14.28 -15.36 0.49
C GLN A 141 15.81 -15.21 0.41
N ASP A 142 16.41 -15.42 -0.76
CA ASP A 142 17.86 -15.53 -0.93
C ASP A 142 18.56 -14.19 -0.66
N PHE A 143 18.03 -13.08 -1.21
CA PHE A 143 18.58 -11.75 -0.97
C PHE A 143 17.95 -11.07 0.24
N PHE A 144 16.71 -11.40 0.61
CA PHE A 144 15.99 -10.69 1.67
C PHE A 144 16.73 -10.70 3.01
N VAL A 145 17.40 -11.81 3.34
CA VAL A 145 18.24 -11.93 4.55
C VAL A 145 19.30 -10.82 4.63
N THR A 146 19.85 -10.38 3.50
CA THR A 146 20.87 -9.32 3.47
C THR A 146 20.30 -7.94 3.82
N LEU A 147 18.97 -7.78 3.70
CA LEU A 147 18.23 -6.55 3.97
C LEU A 147 17.68 -6.47 5.40
N VAL A 148 17.72 -7.57 6.17
CA VAL A 148 17.25 -7.59 7.56
C VAL A 148 18.32 -7.00 8.48
N PRO A 149 17.97 -6.10 9.41
CA PRO A 149 18.93 -5.51 10.33
C PRO A 149 19.42 -6.50 11.39
N GLY A 150 20.60 -6.22 11.94
CA GLY A 150 21.17 -6.95 13.07
C GLY A 150 22.30 -7.92 12.71
N PRO A 151 22.89 -8.56 13.71
CA PRO A 151 23.96 -9.52 13.50
C PRO A 151 23.43 -10.79 12.84
N CYS A 152 24.23 -11.35 11.92
CA CYS A 152 23.99 -12.65 11.31
C CYS A 152 24.77 -13.75 12.04
N GLY A 153 24.16 -14.93 12.13
CA GLY A 153 24.85 -16.15 12.55
C GLY A 153 25.88 -16.62 11.51
N GLN A 154 26.58 -17.72 11.81
CA GLN A 154 27.57 -18.31 10.91
C GLN A 154 26.98 -18.79 9.58
N ASP A 155 25.69 -19.14 9.57
CA ASP A 155 24.91 -19.53 8.40
C ASP A 155 24.30 -18.34 7.64
N GLY A 156 24.66 -17.11 8.01
CA GLY A 156 24.17 -15.89 7.38
C GLY A 156 22.75 -15.47 7.81
N VAL A 157 22.06 -16.25 8.65
CA VAL A 157 20.70 -15.93 9.08
C VAL A 157 20.72 -14.83 10.16
N PRO A 158 19.96 -13.73 10.00
CA PRO A 158 19.88 -12.63 10.96
C PRO A 158 19.24 -13.06 12.29
N ALA A 159 19.69 -12.48 13.39
CA ALA A 159 19.20 -12.78 14.74
C ALA A 159 17.67 -12.68 14.87
N ALA A 160 17.04 -11.70 14.21
CA ALA A 160 15.58 -11.52 14.23
C ALA A 160 14.81 -12.68 13.56
N ILE A 161 15.35 -13.27 12.49
CA ILE A 161 14.74 -14.44 11.84
C ILE A 161 15.00 -15.67 12.71
N ARG A 162 16.25 -15.85 13.15
CA ARG A 162 16.64 -16.96 14.02
C ARG A 162 15.80 -17.02 15.28
N PHE A 163 15.51 -15.87 15.89
CA PHE A 163 14.65 -15.76 17.05
C PHE A 163 13.35 -16.55 16.90
N TRP A 164 12.64 -16.37 15.77
CA TRP A 164 11.38 -17.06 15.52
C TRP A 164 11.58 -18.52 15.12
N LEU A 165 12.56 -18.82 14.26
CA LEU A 165 12.87 -20.20 13.86
C LEU A 165 13.13 -21.10 15.09
N ASP A 166 13.93 -20.61 16.03
CA ASP A 166 14.28 -21.29 17.27
C ASP A 166 13.10 -21.56 18.23
N ARG A 167 11.96 -20.90 18.00
CA ARG A 167 10.77 -20.89 18.87
C ARG A 167 9.57 -21.56 18.23
N ILE A 168 9.50 -21.55 16.91
CA ILE A 168 8.56 -22.34 16.10
C ILE A 168 9.05 -23.79 16.04
N GLU A 169 10.35 -23.97 15.87
CA GLU A 169 11.03 -25.26 15.82
C GLU A 169 12.06 -25.37 16.96
N PRO A 170 11.61 -25.37 18.24
CA PRO A 170 12.53 -25.48 19.36
C PRO A 170 13.38 -26.74 19.28
N GLN A 171 14.69 -26.53 19.28
CA GLN A 171 15.67 -27.55 19.63
C GLN A 171 15.65 -27.77 21.16
N GLN A 172 16.21 -28.88 21.63
CA GLN A 172 16.07 -29.44 23.00
C GLN A 172 16.20 -28.46 24.18
N THR A 173 16.81 -27.28 24.02
CA THR A 173 17.03 -26.29 25.08
C THR A 173 16.10 -25.07 25.05
N LYS A 174 15.33 -24.85 23.97
CA LYS A 174 14.46 -23.68 23.82
C LYS A 174 13.00 -24.06 24.01
N ARG A 175 12.23 -23.19 24.68
CA ARG A 175 10.80 -23.41 24.87
C ARG A 175 10.02 -22.86 23.68
N SER A 176 9.05 -23.66 23.22
CA SER A 176 8.05 -23.21 22.26
C SER A 176 7.14 -22.12 22.82
N PHE A 177 6.30 -21.55 21.96
CA PHE A 177 5.21 -20.65 22.35
C PHE A 177 3.87 -21.12 21.79
N PRO A 178 2.78 -21.05 22.58
CA PRO A 178 1.43 -21.24 22.04
C PRO A 178 1.01 -20.02 21.20
N LEU A 179 1.18 -18.81 21.75
CA LEU A 179 0.85 -17.55 21.09
C LEU A 179 2.06 -16.61 21.12
N GLY A 180 2.39 -16.08 19.94
CA GLY A 180 3.51 -15.17 19.69
C GLY A 180 3.04 -13.84 19.12
N LEU A 181 3.79 -12.77 19.37
CA LEU A 181 3.49 -11.43 18.91
C LEU A 181 4.71 -10.79 18.24
N LEU A 182 4.56 -10.39 16.98
CA LEU A 182 5.48 -9.52 16.26
C LEU A 182 4.82 -8.14 16.09
N TYR A 183 5.27 -7.14 16.86
CA TYR A 183 4.66 -5.81 16.81
C TYR A 183 5.64 -4.74 16.33
N GLY A 184 5.13 -3.63 15.80
CA GLY A 184 5.96 -2.49 15.41
C GLY A 184 5.25 -1.50 14.49
N PRO A 185 5.87 -0.37 14.15
CA PRO A 185 5.24 0.67 13.35
C PRO A 185 4.71 0.20 11.99
N SER A 186 3.74 0.92 11.43
CA SER A 186 3.30 0.66 10.05
C SER A 186 4.45 0.89 9.06
N GLY A 187 4.73 -0.10 8.22
CA GLY A 187 5.75 0.02 7.17
C GLY A 187 7.18 -0.30 7.61
N CYS A 188 7.39 -0.89 8.80
CA CYS A 188 8.69 -1.40 9.22
C CYS A 188 9.07 -2.76 8.59
N GLY A 189 8.14 -3.43 7.91
CA GLY A 189 8.40 -4.68 7.17
C GLY A 189 8.07 -5.99 7.91
N LYS A 190 7.18 -5.97 8.91
CA LYS A 190 6.71 -7.17 9.64
C LYS A 190 6.29 -8.31 8.71
N SER A 191 5.41 -8.04 7.76
CA SER A 191 4.92 -9.03 6.80
C SER A 191 6.05 -9.60 5.95
N SER A 192 7.00 -8.77 5.51
CA SER A 192 8.16 -9.23 4.72
C SER A 192 9.11 -10.08 5.54
N LEU A 193 9.33 -9.72 6.82
CA LEU A 193 10.13 -10.51 7.74
C LEU A 193 9.57 -11.92 7.89
N VAL A 194 8.25 -12.06 7.93
CA VAL A 194 7.61 -13.37 8.04
C VAL A 194 7.59 -14.10 6.69
N ARG A 195 7.06 -13.49 5.63
CA ARG A 195 6.84 -14.12 4.31
C ARG A 195 8.13 -14.50 3.58
N ALA A 196 9.15 -13.65 3.62
CA ALA A 196 10.42 -13.87 2.93
C ALA A 196 11.56 -14.31 3.87
N GLY A 197 11.43 -14.00 5.17
CA GLY A 197 12.43 -14.32 6.18
C GLY A 197 12.17 -15.65 6.89
N ILE A 198 11.05 -15.75 7.59
CA ILE A 198 10.76 -16.84 8.54
C ILE A 198 10.18 -18.06 7.84
N LEU A 199 9.01 -17.92 7.19
CA LEU A 199 8.24 -19.05 6.64
C LEU A 199 9.04 -19.93 5.65
N PRO A 200 9.80 -19.37 4.69
CA PRO A 200 10.53 -20.17 3.71
C PRO A 200 11.68 -20.99 4.32
N ARG A 201 12.06 -20.70 5.58
CA ARG A 201 13.15 -21.34 6.30
C ARG A 201 12.68 -22.35 7.33
N LEU A 202 11.37 -22.53 7.49
CA LEU A 202 10.82 -23.58 8.32
C LEU A 202 11.03 -24.94 7.66
N SER A 203 11.24 -25.97 8.46
CA SER A 203 11.33 -27.32 7.92
C SER A 203 9.95 -27.80 7.42
N SER A 204 9.93 -28.86 6.60
CA SER A 204 8.69 -29.51 6.16
C SER A 204 7.83 -30.04 7.31
N ASN A 205 8.37 -30.12 8.52
CA ASN A 205 7.63 -30.55 9.71
C ASN A 205 6.66 -29.47 10.23
N VAL A 206 6.73 -28.24 9.71
CA VAL A 206 5.77 -27.18 10.02
C VAL A 206 4.86 -26.98 8.81
N LEU A 207 3.55 -26.98 9.06
CA LEU A 207 2.54 -26.50 8.13
C LEU A 207 2.23 -25.05 8.52
N ASP A 208 2.60 -24.09 7.68
CA ASP A 208 2.32 -22.68 7.92
C ASP A 208 1.07 -22.21 7.19
N LEU A 209 0.19 -21.51 7.91
CA LEU A 209 -1.02 -20.88 7.38
C LEU A 209 -0.98 -19.38 7.65
N LEU A 210 -0.73 -18.58 6.62
CA LEU A 210 -0.66 -17.12 6.71
C LEU A 210 -1.96 -16.46 6.22
N ILE A 211 -2.70 -15.79 7.09
CA ILE A 211 -3.96 -15.09 6.77
C ILE A 211 -3.86 -13.61 7.13
N GLU A 212 -4.40 -12.74 6.28
CA GLU A 212 -4.57 -11.32 6.60
C GLU A 212 -5.90 -11.13 7.36
N ALA A 213 -5.85 -10.52 8.54
CA ALA A 213 -7.02 -10.24 9.33
C ALA A 213 -7.90 -9.17 8.68
N THR A 214 -9.19 -9.45 8.67
CA THR A 214 -10.25 -8.52 8.24
C THR A 214 -11.16 -8.22 9.42
N SER A 215 -12.03 -7.22 9.28
CA SER A 215 -12.92 -6.78 10.37
C SER A 215 -13.86 -7.89 10.84
N ASP A 216 -14.46 -8.68 9.93
CA ASP A 216 -15.63 -9.53 10.27
C ASP A 216 -15.58 -10.95 9.69
N GLN A 217 -14.48 -11.39 9.04
CA GLN A 217 -14.43 -12.68 8.34
C GLN A 217 -13.26 -13.58 8.73
N LEU A 218 -12.43 -13.19 9.69
CA LEU A 218 -11.20 -13.89 10.03
C LEU A 218 -11.45 -15.36 10.43
N GLU A 219 -12.46 -15.61 11.25
CA GLU A 219 -12.82 -16.94 11.77
C GLU A 219 -13.27 -17.88 10.66
N SER A 220 -14.16 -17.40 9.77
CA SER A 220 -14.64 -18.19 8.63
C SER A 220 -13.53 -18.45 7.61
N GLN A 221 -12.64 -17.48 7.38
CA GLN A 221 -11.49 -17.63 6.50
C GLN A 221 -10.48 -18.65 7.06
N LEU A 222 -10.20 -18.58 8.36
CA LEU A 222 -9.36 -19.56 9.05
C LEU A 222 -9.93 -20.97 8.92
N LEU A 223 -11.22 -21.15 9.23
CA LEU A 223 -11.88 -22.44 9.16
C LEU A 223 -11.86 -23.02 7.73
N ALA A 224 -12.21 -22.20 6.73
CA ALA A 224 -12.20 -22.63 5.34
C ALA A 224 -10.80 -23.05 4.87
N ARG A 225 -9.76 -22.31 5.25
CA ARG A 225 -8.39 -22.62 4.87
C ARG A 225 -7.87 -23.88 5.58
N LEU A 226 -8.23 -24.08 6.85
CA LEU A 226 -7.89 -25.29 7.59
C LEU A 226 -8.49 -26.54 6.95
N HIS A 227 -9.77 -26.51 6.54
CA HIS A 227 -10.39 -27.63 5.85
C HIS A 227 -9.79 -27.90 4.47
N ASN A 228 -9.33 -26.87 3.77
CA ASN A 228 -8.69 -27.03 2.47
C ASN A 228 -7.30 -27.68 2.58
N GLU A 229 -6.51 -27.24 3.56
CA GLU A 229 -5.12 -27.69 3.76
C GLU A 229 -5.02 -29.00 4.57
N ILE A 230 -6.04 -29.29 5.38
CA ILE A 230 -6.12 -30.49 6.22
C ILE A 230 -7.50 -31.15 6.00
N PRO A 231 -7.64 -31.98 4.95
CA PRO A 231 -8.92 -32.58 4.57
C PRO A 231 -9.53 -33.53 5.61
N ASP A 232 -8.71 -34.08 6.51
CA ASP A 232 -9.13 -35.05 7.54
C ASP A 232 -9.88 -34.42 8.72
N LEU A 233 -10.05 -33.09 8.73
CA LEU A 233 -10.77 -32.38 9.79
C LEU A 233 -12.29 -32.49 9.64
N PRO A 234 -13.07 -32.58 10.73
CA PRO A 234 -14.52 -32.74 10.67
C PRO A 234 -15.21 -31.55 9.98
N THR A 235 -15.95 -31.77 8.90
CA THR A 235 -16.51 -30.71 8.04
C THR A 235 -17.56 -29.81 8.73
N GLU A 236 -18.19 -30.29 9.81
CA GLU A 236 -19.21 -29.53 10.56
C GLU A 236 -18.67 -28.85 11.83
N ALA A 237 -17.38 -29.01 12.14
CA ALA A 237 -16.78 -28.45 13.35
C ALA A 237 -16.67 -26.91 13.27
N ASN A 238 -16.98 -26.23 14.38
CA ASN A 238 -16.66 -24.81 14.50
C ASN A 238 -15.14 -24.60 14.70
N LEU A 239 -14.67 -23.35 14.60
CA LEU A 239 -13.24 -23.04 14.68
C LEU A 239 -12.56 -23.58 15.96
N ALA A 240 -13.24 -23.48 17.11
CA ALA A 240 -12.68 -23.93 18.38
C ALA A 240 -12.60 -25.47 18.46
N GLU A 241 -13.63 -26.16 17.97
CA GLU A 241 -13.62 -27.62 17.84
C GLU A 241 -12.51 -28.09 16.89
N THR A 242 -12.32 -27.42 15.77
CA THR A 242 -11.25 -27.71 14.82
C THR A 242 -9.87 -27.58 15.46
N PHE A 243 -9.61 -26.49 16.19
CA PHE A 243 -8.35 -26.30 16.90
C PHE A 243 -8.15 -27.34 18.01
N ARG A 244 -9.23 -27.70 18.72
CA ARG A 244 -9.21 -28.76 19.74
C ARG A 244 -8.84 -30.12 19.15
N GLU A 245 -9.40 -30.48 18.00
CA GLU A 245 -9.06 -31.75 17.33
C GLU A 245 -7.61 -31.79 16.87
N ILE A 246 -7.09 -30.70 16.28
CA ILE A 246 -5.67 -30.59 15.89
C ILE A 246 -4.76 -30.74 17.11
N ARG A 247 -5.10 -30.10 18.24
CA ARG A 247 -4.33 -30.22 19.48
C ARG A 247 -4.33 -31.65 20.04
N LEU A 248 -5.45 -32.37 19.96
CA LEU A 248 -5.58 -33.71 20.54
C LEU A 248 -4.99 -34.81 19.65
N ARG A 249 -5.16 -34.73 18.34
CA ARG A 249 -4.71 -35.76 17.39
C ARG A 249 -3.33 -35.47 16.80
N GLY A 250 -2.90 -34.22 16.82
CA GLY A 250 -1.79 -33.74 16.01
C GLY A 250 -2.14 -33.70 14.52
N LEU A 251 -1.20 -33.21 13.70
CA LEU A 251 -1.30 -33.34 12.25
C LEU A 251 -0.66 -34.65 11.77
N PRO A 252 -1.03 -35.11 10.55
CA PRO A 252 -0.35 -36.23 9.90
C PRO A 252 1.18 -36.07 9.90
N GLU A 253 1.89 -37.20 9.99
CA GLU A 253 3.36 -37.25 10.02
C GLU A 253 4.00 -36.55 11.24
N GLY A 254 3.21 -36.20 12.27
CA GLY A 254 3.69 -35.48 13.44
C GLY A 254 4.03 -34.02 13.15
N ARG A 255 3.46 -33.44 12.09
CA ARG A 255 3.67 -32.03 11.72
C ARG A 255 3.06 -31.10 12.77
N ARG A 256 3.60 -29.90 12.84
CA ARG A 256 3.11 -28.79 13.66
C ARG A 256 2.37 -27.79 12.78
N LEU A 257 1.33 -27.17 13.32
CA LEU A 257 0.60 -26.11 12.65
C LEU A 257 1.04 -24.74 13.19
N LEU A 258 1.56 -23.89 12.31
CA LEU A 258 1.81 -22.48 12.60
C LEU A 258 0.78 -21.62 11.87
N ILE A 259 -0.08 -20.94 12.62
CA ILE A 259 -1.01 -19.96 12.06
C ILE A 259 -0.41 -18.56 12.22
N VAL A 260 -0.15 -17.87 11.12
CA VAL A 260 0.27 -16.47 11.14
C VAL A 260 -0.92 -15.58 10.78
N ILE A 261 -1.27 -14.66 11.68
CA ILE A 261 -2.34 -13.69 11.46
C ILE A 261 -1.71 -12.30 11.28
N ASP A 262 -1.72 -11.81 10.05
CA ASP A 262 -1.21 -10.49 9.68
C ASP A 262 -2.27 -9.40 9.80
N GLN A 263 -1.87 -8.14 9.98
CA GLN A 263 -2.76 -6.98 10.15
C GLN A 263 -3.83 -7.16 11.26
N PHE A 264 -3.49 -7.85 12.35
CA PHE A 264 -4.46 -8.25 13.37
C PHE A 264 -5.12 -7.06 14.10
N GLU A 265 -4.52 -5.86 14.02
CA GLU A 265 -5.17 -4.61 14.41
C GLU A 265 -6.57 -4.39 13.78
N GLN A 266 -6.83 -4.91 12.58
CA GLN A 266 -8.11 -4.75 11.88
C GLN A 266 -9.23 -5.46 12.64
N TRP A 267 -8.96 -6.68 13.09
CA TRP A 267 -9.89 -7.46 13.89
C TRP A 267 -10.07 -6.86 15.29
N LEU A 268 -8.97 -6.45 15.94
CA LEU A 268 -9.02 -5.79 17.26
C LEU A 268 -9.82 -4.48 17.25
N HIS A 269 -9.75 -3.72 16.16
CA HIS A 269 -10.51 -2.48 16.02
C HIS A 269 -12.02 -2.74 15.88
N ALA A 270 -12.41 -3.82 15.18
CA ALA A 270 -13.81 -4.21 15.01
C ALA A 270 -14.41 -4.83 16.29
N HIS A 271 -13.58 -5.53 17.08
CA HIS A 271 -14.01 -6.29 18.26
C HIS A 271 -13.39 -5.75 19.56
N PRO A 272 -13.86 -4.58 20.07
CA PRO A 272 -13.34 -4.01 21.32
C PRO A 272 -13.67 -4.85 22.58
N HIS A 273 -14.64 -5.76 22.48
CA HIS A 273 -15.11 -6.66 23.55
C HIS A 273 -14.80 -8.12 23.20
N VAL A 274 -13.52 -8.49 23.36
CA VAL A 274 -12.93 -9.75 22.91
C VAL A 274 -13.50 -11.01 23.60
N SER A 275 -14.00 -10.93 24.83
CA SER A 275 -14.23 -12.09 25.71
C SER A 275 -15.28 -13.12 25.22
N GLN A 276 -16.11 -12.80 24.23
CA GLN A 276 -17.13 -13.71 23.68
C GLN A 276 -16.86 -14.14 22.24
N GLU A 277 -15.70 -13.76 21.68
CA GLU A 277 -15.41 -14.04 20.28
C GLU A 277 -14.98 -15.50 20.04
N PRO A 278 -15.50 -16.18 19.01
CA PRO A 278 -15.13 -17.57 18.69
C PRO A 278 -13.63 -17.77 18.50
N LEU A 279 -12.93 -16.74 17.99
CA LEU A 279 -11.47 -16.76 17.83
C LEU A 279 -10.74 -16.98 19.15
N VAL A 280 -11.21 -16.37 20.24
CA VAL A 280 -10.60 -16.52 21.57
C VAL A 280 -10.73 -17.95 22.07
N ALA A 281 -11.93 -18.53 21.93
CA ALA A 281 -12.18 -19.93 22.30
C ALA A 281 -11.26 -20.88 21.51
N ALA A 282 -11.05 -20.64 20.21
CA ALA A 282 -10.15 -21.43 19.40
C ALA A 282 -8.68 -21.28 19.82
N LEU A 283 -8.20 -20.06 20.02
CA LEU A 283 -6.80 -19.79 20.35
C LEU A 283 -6.38 -20.34 21.72
N ARG A 284 -7.30 -20.53 22.66
CA ARG A 284 -7.04 -21.25 23.93
C ARG A 284 -6.58 -22.70 23.72
N HIS A 285 -6.80 -23.28 22.53
CA HIS A 285 -6.28 -24.59 22.17
C HIS A 285 -4.85 -24.57 21.60
N CYS A 286 -4.23 -23.40 21.37
CA CYS A 286 -2.82 -23.35 21.01
C CYS A 286 -1.97 -23.83 22.19
N ASP A 287 -1.18 -24.88 21.99
CA ASP A 287 -0.37 -25.53 23.04
C ASP A 287 1.14 -25.28 22.86
N GLY A 288 1.55 -24.77 21.70
CA GLY A 288 2.96 -24.57 21.36
C GLY A 288 3.64 -25.80 20.77
N GLU A 289 3.01 -26.97 20.82
CA GLU A 289 3.61 -28.23 20.34
C GLU A 289 2.99 -28.66 19.01
N HIS A 290 1.67 -28.78 18.98
CA HIS A 290 0.91 -29.13 17.78
C HIS A 290 0.40 -27.88 17.07
N LEU A 291 0.04 -26.85 17.86
CA LEU A 291 -0.61 -25.66 17.36
C LEU A 291 0.02 -24.40 17.94
N GLN A 292 0.47 -23.53 17.06
CA GLN A 292 1.05 -22.23 17.37
C GLN A 292 0.34 -21.13 16.59
N CYS A 293 0.22 -19.95 17.19
CA CYS A 293 -0.26 -18.77 16.49
C CYS A 293 0.69 -17.60 16.67
N LEU A 294 1.02 -16.91 15.57
CA LEU A 294 1.86 -15.71 15.54
C LEU A 294 1.05 -14.52 15.00
N PHE A 295 0.84 -13.51 15.83
CA PHE A 295 0.15 -12.28 15.47
C PHE A 295 1.14 -11.21 15.01
N LEU A 296 0.85 -10.56 13.88
CA LEU A 296 1.55 -9.34 13.46
C LEU A 296 0.62 -8.16 13.73
N VAL A 297 1.10 -7.21 14.53
CA VAL A 297 0.29 -6.08 14.97
C VAL A 297 1.04 -4.77 14.86
N ARG A 298 0.32 -3.66 14.68
CA ARG A 298 0.89 -2.34 14.88
C ARG A 298 1.12 -2.01 16.36
N ASP A 299 2.15 -1.22 16.62
CA ASP A 299 2.51 -0.77 17.97
C ASP A 299 1.46 0.14 18.61
N ASP A 300 0.75 0.96 17.83
CA ASP A 300 -0.36 1.81 18.32
C ASP A 300 -1.56 1.00 18.84
N PHE A 301 -1.64 -0.30 18.55
CA PHE A 301 -2.66 -1.22 19.07
C PHE A 301 -2.22 -2.03 20.29
N TRP A 302 -1.07 -1.71 20.91
CA TRP A 302 -0.52 -2.43 22.05
C TRP A 302 -1.54 -2.68 23.18
N MET A 303 -2.33 -1.68 23.55
CA MET A 303 -3.36 -1.82 24.59
C MET A 303 -4.45 -2.83 24.21
N GLY A 304 -4.86 -2.85 22.94
CA GLY A 304 -5.83 -3.83 22.42
C GLY A 304 -5.27 -5.24 22.47
N VAL A 305 -4.02 -5.42 22.03
CA VAL A 305 -3.33 -6.73 22.04
C VAL A 305 -3.10 -7.23 23.47
N THR A 306 -2.66 -6.38 24.39
CA THR A 306 -2.42 -6.80 25.77
C THR A 306 -3.72 -7.23 26.46
N ARG A 307 -4.83 -6.50 26.25
CA ARG A 307 -6.15 -6.93 26.73
C ARG A 307 -6.58 -8.27 26.10
N PHE A 308 -6.35 -8.44 24.80
CA PHE A 308 -6.63 -9.69 24.08
C PHE A 308 -5.83 -10.87 24.64
N MET A 309 -4.52 -10.69 24.87
CA MET A 309 -3.65 -11.72 25.44
C MET A 309 -3.99 -12.05 26.90
N GLN A 310 -4.44 -11.06 27.68
CA GLN A 310 -4.95 -11.28 29.03
C GLN A 310 -6.19 -12.17 29.05
N GLU A 311 -7.13 -11.99 28.12
CA GLU A 311 -8.32 -12.84 27.98
C GLU A 311 -7.96 -14.30 27.60
N LEU A 312 -6.83 -14.47 26.91
CA LEU A 312 -6.26 -15.79 26.58
C LEU A 312 -5.36 -16.34 27.69
N GLU A 313 -5.18 -15.61 28.80
CA GLU A 313 -4.29 -15.95 29.91
C GLU A 313 -2.83 -16.16 29.45
N VAL A 314 -2.41 -15.51 28.36
CA VAL A 314 -1.04 -15.59 27.83
C VAL A 314 -0.24 -14.35 28.22
N ASN A 315 0.86 -14.59 28.92
CA ASN A 315 1.83 -13.54 29.24
C ASN A 315 2.75 -13.26 28.04
N LEU A 316 2.82 -12.01 27.62
CA LEU A 316 3.82 -11.53 26.66
C LEU A 316 5.14 -11.31 27.40
N VAL A 317 6.11 -12.19 27.14
CA VAL A 317 7.43 -12.15 27.78
C VAL A 317 8.47 -11.81 26.71
N PRO A 318 9.18 -10.67 26.86
CA PRO A 318 10.28 -10.30 25.97
C PRO A 318 11.26 -11.45 25.79
N ASP A 319 11.77 -11.59 24.59
CA ASP A 319 12.68 -12.67 24.20
C ASP A 319 12.11 -14.08 24.37
N ARG A 320 10.80 -14.26 24.55
CA ARG A 320 10.16 -15.58 24.61
C ARG A 320 9.09 -15.74 23.55
N ASN A 321 8.11 -14.86 23.54
CA ASN A 321 6.96 -14.93 22.62
C ASN A 321 6.55 -13.55 22.10
N VAL A 322 7.35 -12.52 22.34
CA VAL A 322 7.15 -11.20 21.76
C VAL A 322 8.44 -10.65 21.19
N MET A 323 8.37 -10.04 20.01
CA MET A 323 9.48 -9.32 19.38
C MET A 323 8.95 -8.01 18.78
N SER A 324 9.72 -6.92 18.97
CA SER A 324 9.47 -5.66 18.27
C SER A 324 10.23 -5.63 16.94
N ALA A 325 9.55 -5.26 15.87
CA ALA A 325 10.13 -4.91 14.59
C ALA A 325 10.34 -3.38 14.55
N ASP A 326 11.57 -2.96 14.81
CA ASP A 326 11.95 -1.55 14.87
C ASP A 326 12.20 -0.95 13.48
N LEU A 327 12.20 0.38 13.42
CA LEU A 327 12.58 1.15 12.25
C LEU A 327 14.08 1.03 11.97
N PHE A 328 14.48 1.23 10.71
CA PHE A 328 15.88 1.20 10.34
C PHE A 328 16.64 2.36 10.95
N ASP A 329 17.80 2.06 11.54
CA ASP A 329 18.80 3.07 11.84
C ASP A 329 19.42 3.61 10.53
N LEU A 330 20.11 4.74 10.64
CA LEU A 330 20.72 5.40 9.47
C LEU A 330 21.80 4.53 8.80
N ARG A 331 22.50 3.66 9.53
CA ARG A 331 23.55 2.82 8.96
C ARG A 331 22.95 1.72 8.09
N HIS A 332 21.92 1.06 8.60
CA HIS A 332 21.20 0.00 7.89
C HIS A 332 20.42 0.56 6.71
N ALA A 333 19.77 1.72 6.87
CA ALA A 333 19.09 2.39 5.77
C ALA A 333 20.03 2.72 4.60
N ARG A 334 21.28 3.12 4.87
CA ARG A 334 22.31 3.34 3.85
C ARG A 334 22.66 2.06 3.09
N LYS A 335 22.81 0.95 3.81
CA LYS A 335 23.04 -0.37 3.21
C LYS A 335 21.90 -0.76 2.27
N VAL A 336 20.65 -0.63 2.74
CA VAL A 336 19.46 -0.98 1.96
C VAL A 336 19.31 -0.07 0.73
N LEU A 337 19.44 1.25 0.89
CA LEU A 337 19.33 2.19 -0.22
C LEU A 337 20.43 1.96 -1.27
N THR A 338 21.66 1.68 -0.83
CA THR A 338 22.77 1.33 -1.73
C THR A 338 22.45 0.06 -2.53
N ALA A 339 21.94 -0.98 -1.87
CA ALA A 339 21.60 -2.23 -2.53
C ALA A 339 20.46 -2.06 -3.55
N ILE A 340 19.47 -1.20 -3.26
CA ILE A 340 18.41 -0.85 -4.21
C ILE A 340 18.97 -0.05 -5.39
N GLY A 341 19.84 0.94 -5.14
CA GLY A 341 20.46 1.72 -6.22
C GLY A 341 21.33 0.87 -7.14
N GLN A 342 22.04 -0.11 -6.58
CA GLN A 342 22.80 -1.11 -7.34
C GLN A 342 21.88 -2.01 -8.17
N ALA A 343 20.74 -2.45 -7.61
CA ALA A 343 19.74 -3.23 -8.34
C ALA A 343 19.13 -2.47 -9.53
N TYR A 344 18.95 -1.16 -9.40
CA TYR A 344 18.48 -0.30 -10.50
C TYR A 344 19.58 0.08 -11.48
N ASN A 345 20.82 -0.40 -11.30
CA ASN A 345 22.00 0.04 -12.05
C ASN A 345 22.24 1.56 -11.97
N ALA A 346 21.69 2.23 -10.95
CA ALA A 346 21.89 3.64 -10.70
C ALA A 346 23.16 3.91 -9.86
N LEU A 347 23.62 2.91 -9.12
CA LEU A 347 24.87 2.92 -8.37
C LEU A 347 25.81 1.78 -8.83
N PRO A 348 27.14 1.96 -8.76
CA PRO A 348 28.08 0.94 -9.16
C PRO A 348 28.07 -0.28 -8.23
N GLN A 349 28.30 -1.46 -8.81
CA GLN A 349 28.49 -2.73 -8.10
C GLN A 349 29.89 -2.75 -7.46
N GLY A 350 30.08 -2.10 -6.31
CA GLY A 350 31.39 -1.97 -5.67
C GLY A 350 31.50 -0.78 -4.73
N GLU A 351 32.71 -0.22 -4.61
CA GLU A 351 32.92 1.01 -3.82
C GLU A 351 32.19 2.20 -4.45
N LEU A 352 31.49 2.95 -3.60
CA LEU A 352 30.79 4.15 -4.01
C LEU A 352 31.77 5.32 -4.14
N SER A 353 31.63 6.07 -5.24
CA SER A 353 32.28 7.38 -5.38
C SER A 353 31.90 8.32 -4.23
N LYS A 354 32.69 9.36 -3.97
CA LYS A 354 32.35 10.36 -2.94
C LYS A 354 30.98 10.98 -3.18
N SER A 355 30.68 11.38 -4.43
CA SER A 355 29.37 11.93 -4.81
C SER A 355 28.21 10.97 -4.51
N ASN A 356 28.38 9.68 -4.83
CA ASN A 356 27.35 8.68 -4.59
C ASN A 356 27.14 8.42 -3.10
N ARG A 357 28.21 8.43 -2.29
CA ARG A 357 28.11 8.34 -0.83
C ARG A 357 27.40 9.55 -0.24
N ASP A 358 27.79 10.75 -0.66
CA ASP A 358 27.17 12.01 -0.22
C ASP A 358 25.66 12.03 -0.57
N PHE A 359 25.29 11.50 -1.74
CA PHE A 359 23.89 11.32 -2.13
C PHE A 359 23.14 10.36 -1.21
N VAL A 360 23.67 9.14 -0.98
CA VAL A 360 23.00 8.13 -0.13
C VAL A 360 22.88 8.64 1.30
N ASP A 361 23.93 9.28 1.83
CA ASP A 361 23.94 9.89 3.17
C ASP A 361 22.86 10.98 3.27
N ALA A 362 22.85 11.94 2.35
CA ALA A 362 21.87 13.02 2.34
C ALA A 362 20.43 12.51 2.16
N ALA A 363 20.21 11.51 1.30
CA ALA A 363 18.90 10.89 1.11
C ALA A 363 18.39 10.23 2.40
N VAL A 364 19.24 9.45 3.06
CA VAL A 364 18.92 8.78 4.32
C VAL A 364 18.64 9.79 5.43
N THR A 365 19.52 10.79 5.61
CA THR A 365 19.32 11.84 6.63
C THR A 365 18.02 12.61 6.41
N ASN A 366 17.69 12.94 5.15
CA ASN A 366 16.43 13.59 4.86
C ASN A 366 15.23 12.67 5.19
N LEU A 367 15.26 11.39 4.80
CA LEU A 367 14.13 10.47 5.02
C LEU A 367 13.91 10.10 6.50
N ALA A 368 14.88 10.36 7.36
CA ALA A 368 14.84 10.04 8.77
C ALA A 368 13.94 10.98 9.58
N GLU A 369 13.17 10.41 10.49
CA GLU A 369 12.49 11.12 11.55
C GLU A 369 13.05 10.58 12.88
N ASN A 370 13.60 11.46 13.72
CA ASN A 370 14.26 11.07 14.98
C ASN A 370 15.35 9.99 14.79
N ASP A 371 16.23 10.16 13.79
CA ASP A 371 17.30 9.23 13.42
C ASP A 371 16.85 7.81 13.03
N ARG A 372 15.56 7.63 12.74
CA ARG A 372 14.96 6.36 12.34
C ARG A 372 14.20 6.51 11.03
N ILE A 373 14.19 5.43 10.24
CA ILE A 373 13.57 5.43 8.91
C ILE A 373 12.58 4.27 8.78
N VAL A 374 11.36 4.63 8.36
CA VAL A 374 10.34 3.67 7.94
C VAL A 374 10.76 3.06 6.61
N CYS A 375 10.84 1.72 6.56
CA CYS A 375 11.32 0.97 5.39
C CYS A 375 10.56 1.34 4.11
N VAL A 376 9.23 1.50 4.21
CA VAL A 376 8.38 1.91 3.09
C VAL A 376 8.75 3.28 2.52
N ARG A 377 9.30 4.22 3.32
CA ARG A 377 9.77 5.52 2.79
C ARG A 377 10.99 5.36 1.89
N LEU A 378 11.91 4.44 2.22
CA LEU A 378 13.05 4.13 1.36
C LEU A 378 12.58 3.54 0.04
N ALA A 379 11.63 2.61 0.09
CA ALA A 379 11.02 2.03 -1.12
C ALA A 379 10.38 3.12 -1.98
N LEU A 380 9.48 3.94 -1.42
CA LEU A 380 8.83 5.04 -2.14
C LEU A 380 9.81 6.04 -2.73
N PHE A 381 10.83 6.42 -1.96
CA PHE A 381 11.88 7.30 -2.43
C PHE A 381 12.61 6.68 -3.63
N SER A 382 13.07 5.44 -3.50
CA SER A 382 13.79 4.72 -4.55
C SER A 382 12.95 4.54 -5.82
N GLU A 383 11.63 4.31 -5.68
CA GLU A 383 10.69 4.24 -6.81
C GLU A 383 10.56 5.59 -7.53
N MET A 384 10.44 6.68 -6.79
CA MET A 384 10.28 8.04 -7.34
C MET A 384 11.51 8.52 -8.12
N ILE A 385 12.71 8.07 -7.73
CA ILE A 385 13.96 8.43 -8.40
C ILE A 385 14.53 7.31 -9.28
N ARG A 386 13.77 6.22 -9.50
CA ARG A 386 14.23 5.05 -10.24
C ARG A 386 14.85 5.39 -11.60
N ASN A 387 14.24 6.32 -12.33
CA ASN A 387 14.66 6.74 -13.66
C ASN A 387 15.44 8.07 -13.67
N LYS A 388 15.89 8.55 -12.51
CA LYS A 388 16.68 9.79 -12.35
C LYS A 388 18.11 9.44 -11.95
N PRO A 389 19.12 10.28 -12.23
CA PRO A 389 20.48 10.05 -11.75
C PRO A 389 20.54 10.11 -10.21
N TRP A 390 21.28 9.19 -9.58
CA TRP A 390 21.43 9.13 -8.11
C TRP A 390 22.58 10.03 -7.65
N GLU A 391 22.39 11.34 -7.82
CA GLU A 391 23.36 12.39 -7.51
C GLU A 391 22.78 13.43 -6.54
N PRO A 392 23.61 14.18 -5.77
CA PRO A 392 23.13 15.17 -4.82
C PRO A 392 22.25 16.29 -5.42
N SER A 393 22.39 16.58 -6.72
CA SER A 393 21.54 17.51 -7.47
C SER A 393 20.08 17.06 -7.50
N THR A 394 19.84 15.77 -7.73
CA THR A 394 18.50 15.17 -7.78
C THR A 394 17.73 15.35 -6.48
N LEU A 395 18.40 15.36 -5.33
CA LEU A 395 17.76 15.61 -4.04
C LEU A 395 17.20 17.04 -3.93
N LYS A 396 17.88 18.03 -4.54
CA LYS A 396 17.41 19.41 -4.58
C LYS A 396 16.17 19.55 -5.45
N ASP A 397 16.15 18.86 -6.59
CA ASP A 397 15.03 18.89 -7.55
C ASP A 397 13.78 18.17 -7.02
N VAL A 398 13.99 17.06 -6.32
CA VAL A 398 12.91 16.32 -5.65
C VAL A 398 12.36 17.10 -4.44
N GLY A 399 13.16 18.01 -3.89
CA GLY A 399 12.90 18.77 -2.67
C GLY A 399 12.94 17.90 -1.41
N GLY A 400 12.83 18.50 -0.21
CA GLY A 400 12.86 17.78 1.08
C GLY A 400 11.92 16.57 1.18
N THR A 401 12.20 15.65 2.07
CA THR A 401 11.53 14.32 2.18
C THR A 401 10.24 14.33 3.00
N ASP A 402 9.90 15.46 3.63
CA ASP A 402 8.63 15.65 4.31
C ASP A 402 7.45 15.43 3.36
N GLY A 403 6.59 14.49 3.72
CA GLY A 403 5.44 14.11 2.90
C GLY A 403 5.81 13.30 1.65
N ILE A 404 6.87 12.49 1.70
CA ILE A 404 7.30 11.61 0.59
C ILE A 404 6.15 10.86 -0.08
N GLY A 405 5.18 10.35 0.68
CA GLY A 405 4.01 9.66 0.12
C GLY A 405 3.11 10.58 -0.73
N VAL A 406 2.91 11.83 -0.30
CA VAL A 406 2.15 12.82 -1.09
C VAL A 406 2.91 13.18 -2.35
N ARG A 407 4.23 13.37 -2.25
CA ARG A 407 5.07 13.69 -3.42
C ARG A 407 5.12 12.55 -4.42
N TYR A 408 5.20 11.32 -3.95
CA TYR A 408 5.10 10.14 -4.81
C TYR A 408 3.80 10.15 -5.60
N LEU A 409 2.65 10.44 -4.95
CA LEU A 409 1.35 10.53 -5.63
C LEU A 409 1.30 11.71 -6.62
N GLU A 410 1.82 12.88 -6.24
CA GLU A 410 1.92 14.04 -7.13
C GLU A 410 2.79 13.74 -8.36
N GLU A 411 4.00 13.21 -8.18
CA GLU A 411 4.91 12.88 -9.28
C GLU A 411 4.35 11.74 -10.15
N SER A 412 3.61 10.81 -9.56
CA SER A 412 3.01 9.68 -10.30
C SER A 412 1.84 10.09 -11.17
N PHE A 413 0.97 11.02 -10.71
CA PHE A 413 -0.28 11.35 -11.38
C PHE A 413 -0.35 12.77 -11.97
N SER A 414 0.38 13.73 -11.41
CA SER A 414 0.23 15.16 -11.75
C SER A 414 1.53 15.84 -12.15
N GLY A 415 2.69 15.19 -11.93
CA GLY A 415 4.01 15.70 -12.25
C GLY A 415 4.19 15.99 -13.73
N ARG A 416 5.05 16.96 -14.07
CA ARG A 416 5.38 17.27 -15.48
C ARG A 416 6.10 16.11 -16.17
N SER A 417 6.88 15.36 -15.40
CA SER A 417 7.58 14.12 -15.72
C SER A 417 6.70 12.86 -15.62
N ALA A 418 5.46 12.98 -15.15
CA ALA A 418 4.57 11.84 -14.96
C ALA A 418 4.21 11.18 -16.30
N ASN A 419 4.07 9.85 -16.28
CA ASN A 419 3.63 9.08 -17.44
C ASN A 419 2.30 9.68 -17.98
N PRO A 420 2.19 10.01 -19.28
CA PRO A 420 0.97 10.54 -19.87
C PRO A 420 -0.28 9.71 -19.57
N GLN A 421 -0.15 8.38 -19.51
CA GLN A 421 -1.26 7.49 -19.16
C GLN A 421 -1.71 7.70 -17.71
N HIS A 422 -0.78 7.89 -16.76
CA HIS A 422 -1.13 8.14 -15.36
C HIS A 422 -1.87 9.47 -15.22
N ARG A 423 -1.38 10.52 -15.89
CA ARG A 423 -2.04 11.84 -15.90
C ARG A 423 -3.45 11.78 -16.47
N PHE A 424 -3.63 11.02 -17.55
CA PHE A 424 -4.95 10.80 -18.14
C PHE A 424 -5.94 10.16 -17.14
N HIS A 425 -5.45 9.24 -16.32
CA HIS A 425 -6.26 8.51 -15.33
C HIS A 425 -6.36 9.18 -13.95
N GLU A 426 -5.75 10.36 -13.72
CA GLU A 426 -5.69 11.00 -12.39
C GLU A 426 -7.07 11.13 -11.72
N ALA A 427 -8.07 11.66 -12.43
CA ALA A 427 -9.41 11.88 -11.87
C ALA A 427 -10.11 10.57 -11.47
N ALA A 428 -9.95 9.52 -12.28
CA ALA A 428 -10.49 8.20 -12.02
C ALA A 428 -9.75 7.52 -10.84
N ALA A 429 -8.41 7.62 -10.82
CA ALA A 429 -7.57 7.12 -9.74
C ALA A 429 -7.94 7.77 -8.40
N ARG A 430 -8.14 9.10 -8.36
CA ARG A 430 -8.60 9.81 -7.17
C ARG A 430 -9.93 9.28 -6.66
N SER A 431 -10.87 8.97 -7.56
CA SER A 431 -12.19 8.48 -7.20
C SER A 431 -12.15 7.06 -6.63
N VAL A 432 -11.37 6.17 -7.26
CA VAL A 432 -11.10 4.79 -6.78
C VAL A 432 -10.38 4.81 -5.42
N LEU A 433 -9.33 5.60 -5.27
CA LEU A 433 -8.59 5.69 -4.01
C LEU A 433 -9.44 6.30 -2.89
N THR A 434 -10.37 7.21 -3.21
CA THR A 434 -11.29 7.79 -2.21
C THR A 434 -12.25 6.76 -1.61
N ILE A 435 -12.80 5.83 -2.40
CA ILE A 435 -13.76 4.83 -1.90
C ILE A 435 -13.09 3.72 -1.07
N LEU A 436 -11.78 3.52 -1.28
CA LEU A 436 -10.94 2.57 -0.55
C LEU A 436 -10.38 3.14 0.76
N LEU A 437 -10.42 4.47 0.95
CA LEU A 437 -10.08 5.08 2.23
C LEU A 437 -11.20 4.84 3.26
N PRO A 438 -10.86 4.61 4.54
CA PRO A 438 -11.87 4.51 5.58
C PRO A 438 -12.59 5.85 5.76
N LYS A 439 -13.91 5.78 6.03
CA LYS A 439 -14.77 6.95 6.24
C LYS A 439 -14.43 7.72 7.52
N SER A 440 -13.89 7.04 8.52
CA SER A 440 -13.52 7.60 9.83
C SER A 440 -12.04 7.94 9.87
N GLY A 441 -11.61 8.86 10.74
CA GLY A 441 -10.21 9.30 10.90
C GLY A 441 -9.18 8.21 11.28
N SER A 442 -9.55 6.93 11.31
CA SER A 442 -8.63 5.82 11.54
C SER A 442 -7.51 5.81 10.49
N ASN A 443 -6.31 5.39 10.91
CA ASN A 443 -5.15 5.21 10.04
C ASN A 443 -5.05 3.77 9.51
N LEU A 444 -6.13 3.00 9.63
CA LEU A 444 -6.27 1.65 9.10
C LEU A 444 -6.70 1.71 7.64
N LYS A 445 -6.39 0.68 6.84
CA LYS A 445 -6.99 0.55 5.50
C LYS A 445 -8.52 0.48 5.58
N GLY A 446 -9.20 0.97 4.54
CA GLY A 446 -10.62 0.74 4.38
C GLY A 446 -10.91 -0.68 3.92
N HIS A 447 -12.17 -1.09 4.01
CA HIS A 447 -12.66 -2.38 3.55
C HIS A 447 -12.36 -2.59 2.06
N SER A 448 -12.08 -3.84 1.68
CA SER A 448 -11.95 -4.23 0.28
C SER A 448 -13.23 -3.91 -0.49
N ARG A 449 -13.07 -3.48 -1.74
CA ARG A 449 -14.18 -3.15 -2.65
C ARG A 449 -14.18 -4.11 -3.83
N SER A 450 -15.37 -4.44 -4.32
CA SER A 450 -15.47 -5.28 -5.51
C SER A 450 -14.98 -4.52 -6.74
N ARG A 451 -14.55 -5.26 -7.77
CA ARG A 451 -14.16 -4.67 -9.06
C ARG A 451 -15.27 -3.77 -9.63
N ASP A 452 -16.53 -4.17 -9.49
CA ASP A 452 -17.68 -3.42 -10.01
C ASP A 452 -17.91 -2.11 -9.24
N GLU A 453 -17.77 -2.11 -7.92
CA GLU A 453 -17.85 -0.87 -7.12
C GLU A 453 -16.77 0.12 -7.54
N LEU A 454 -15.54 -0.37 -7.78
CA LEU A 454 -14.43 0.47 -8.25
C LEU A 454 -14.66 0.97 -9.67
N LEU A 455 -15.21 0.16 -10.56
CA LEU A 455 -15.57 0.56 -11.92
C LEU A 455 -16.60 1.70 -11.89
N GLN A 456 -17.65 1.58 -11.09
CA GLN A 456 -18.67 2.62 -10.93
C GLN A 456 -18.07 3.89 -10.33
N ALA A 457 -17.23 3.78 -9.30
CA ALA A 457 -16.58 4.91 -8.66
C ALA A 457 -15.58 5.63 -9.58
N SER A 458 -14.89 4.90 -10.47
CA SER A 458 -13.89 5.47 -11.38
C SER A 458 -14.47 6.44 -12.43
N GLY A 459 -15.77 6.35 -12.70
CA GLY A 459 -16.42 7.06 -13.80
C GLY A 459 -16.30 6.38 -15.16
N TYR A 460 -15.64 5.21 -15.24
CA TYR A 460 -15.48 4.42 -16.46
C TYR A 460 -16.53 3.34 -16.66
N ALA A 461 -17.70 3.45 -16.02
CA ALA A 461 -18.79 2.49 -16.17
C ALA A 461 -19.21 2.23 -17.63
N ARG A 462 -18.99 3.20 -18.52
CA ARG A 462 -19.26 3.09 -19.97
C ARG A 462 -18.04 2.67 -20.82
N THR A 463 -16.86 2.59 -20.23
CA THR A 463 -15.57 2.29 -20.90
C THR A 463 -14.71 1.35 -20.05
N PRO A 464 -15.04 0.05 -19.97
CA PRO A 464 -14.35 -0.91 -19.11
C PRO A 464 -12.86 -1.13 -19.46
N GLU A 465 -12.47 -0.87 -20.70
CA GLU A 465 -11.07 -0.95 -21.15
C GLU A 465 -10.19 0.07 -20.40
N LEU A 466 -10.63 1.33 -20.33
CA LEU A 466 -9.95 2.39 -19.57
C LEU A 466 -9.87 2.08 -18.07
N PHE A 467 -10.86 1.37 -17.53
CA PHE A 467 -10.81 0.91 -16.15
C PHE A 467 -9.78 -0.21 -15.95
N SER A 468 -9.64 -1.09 -16.92
CA SER A 468 -8.62 -2.16 -16.89
C SER A 468 -7.22 -1.57 -16.96
N ASP A 469 -7.01 -0.51 -17.77
CA ASP A 469 -5.76 0.26 -17.78
C ASP A 469 -5.51 0.97 -16.44
N LEU A 470 -6.53 1.58 -15.85
CA LEU A 470 -6.42 2.19 -14.52
C LEU A 470 -6.01 1.16 -13.46
N LEU A 471 -6.63 -0.03 -13.45
CA LEU A 471 -6.26 -1.10 -12.52
C LEU A 471 -4.83 -1.59 -12.77
N ARG A 472 -4.40 -1.74 -14.03
CA ARG A 472 -3.02 -2.09 -14.38
C ARG A 472 -2.01 -1.08 -13.83
N ILE A 473 -2.33 0.21 -13.89
CA ILE A 473 -1.51 1.28 -13.31
C ILE A 473 -1.52 1.20 -11.78
N LEU A 474 -2.69 1.08 -11.15
CA LEU A 474 -2.81 1.12 -9.68
C LEU A 474 -2.27 -0.13 -8.97
N ASP A 475 -2.50 -1.33 -9.50
CA ASP A 475 -2.04 -2.61 -8.92
C ASP A 475 -0.66 -3.02 -9.47
N GLY A 476 -0.46 -2.92 -10.78
CA GLY A 476 0.74 -3.41 -11.46
C GLY A 476 1.93 -2.46 -11.35
N GLU A 477 1.76 -1.23 -11.84
CA GLU A 477 2.86 -0.25 -11.92
C GLU A 477 3.13 0.44 -10.58
N LEU A 478 2.12 1.12 -10.02
CA LEU A 478 2.26 1.92 -8.81
C LEU A 478 2.10 1.11 -7.52
N ARG A 479 1.54 -0.10 -7.60
CA ARG A 479 1.34 -1.02 -6.46
C ARG A 479 0.67 -0.34 -5.26
N LEU A 480 -0.34 0.48 -5.54
CA LEU A 480 -1.20 1.13 -4.56
C LEU A 480 -2.35 0.22 -4.11
N LEU A 481 -2.73 -0.74 -4.95
CA LEU A 481 -3.77 -1.73 -4.70
C LEU A 481 -3.19 -3.13 -4.59
N THR A 482 -3.86 -3.97 -3.82
CA THR A 482 -3.62 -5.41 -3.75
C THR A 482 -4.95 -6.15 -3.95
N PRO A 483 -5.02 -7.16 -4.83
CA PRO A 483 -6.20 -8.00 -4.96
C PRO A 483 -6.41 -8.86 -3.70
N VAL A 484 -7.66 -9.10 -3.34
CA VAL A 484 -8.08 -9.95 -2.23
C VAL A 484 -8.99 -11.05 -2.76
N ASP A 485 -8.62 -12.30 -2.53
CA ASP A 485 -9.41 -13.46 -2.92
C ASP A 485 -10.47 -13.75 -1.85
N VAL A 486 -11.73 -13.40 -2.15
CA VAL A 486 -12.85 -13.52 -1.20
C VAL A 486 -13.54 -14.90 -1.28
N SER A 487 -13.15 -15.74 -2.24
CA SER A 487 -13.73 -17.09 -2.38
C SER A 487 -12.78 -18.06 -3.08
N ALA A 488 -12.55 -19.23 -2.48
CA ALA A 488 -11.75 -20.35 -3.01
C ALA A 488 -12.37 -21.07 -4.23
N LYS A 489 -13.12 -20.37 -5.08
CA LYS A 489 -13.65 -20.92 -6.34
C LYS A 489 -13.04 -20.12 -7.49
N GLU A 490 -12.10 -20.74 -8.19
CA GLU A 490 -11.07 -20.12 -9.03
C GLU A 490 -11.54 -19.49 -10.37
N ASP A 491 -12.84 -19.43 -10.68
CA ASP A 491 -13.27 -19.27 -12.09
C ASP A 491 -14.06 -18.00 -12.47
N GLN A 492 -14.04 -16.91 -11.68
CA GLN A 492 -14.70 -15.65 -12.11
C GLN A 492 -13.86 -14.39 -11.84
N GLU A 493 -13.20 -13.86 -12.89
CA GLU A 493 -12.47 -12.58 -12.86
C GLU A 493 -13.33 -11.39 -12.36
N ASN A 494 -14.65 -11.46 -12.49
CA ASN A 494 -15.58 -10.42 -12.03
C ASN A 494 -15.78 -10.39 -10.50
N CYS A 495 -15.35 -11.40 -9.76
CA CYS A 495 -15.50 -11.46 -8.29
C CYS A 495 -14.28 -10.97 -7.52
N ARG A 496 -13.26 -10.44 -8.20
CA ARG A 496 -12.04 -9.94 -7.54
C ARG A 496 -12.34 -8.68 -6.71
N HIS A 497 -11.87 -8.70 -5.47
CA HIS A 497 -11.91 -7.54 -4.59
C HIS A 497 -10.53 -6.89 -4.52
N TYR A 498 -10.49 -5.60 -4.22
CA TYR A 498 -9.25 -4.82 -4.11
C TYR A 498 -9.24 -4.02 -2.82
N GLN A 499 -8.06 -3.91 -2.22
CA GLN A 499 -7.80 -3.05 -1.06
C GLN A 499 -6.52 -2.24 -1.27
N LEU A 500 -6.30 -1.24 -0.42
CA LEU A 500 -5.03 -0.49 -0.41
C LEU A 500 -3.87 -1.42 0.01
N SER A 501 -2.73 -1.32 -0.65
CA SER A 501 -1.58 -2.19 -0.37
C SER A 501 -0.98 -1.97 1.02
N HIS A 502 -0.96 -0.73 1.53
CA HIS A 502 -0.37 -0.42 2.83
C HIS A 502 -1.07 0.72 3.59
N ASP A 503 -1.28 0.55 4.91
CA ASP A 503 -1.76 1.56 5.86
C ASP A 503 -0.93 2.85 5.86
N PHE A 504 0.39 2.77 5.63
CA PHE A 504 1.30 3.90 5.57
C PHE A 504 0.88 4.92 4.51
N LEU A 505 0.18 4.47 3.46
CA LEU A 505 -0.31 5.35 2.40
C LEU A 505 -1.57 6.13 2.81
N VAL A 506 -2.31 5.69 3.83
CA VAL A 506 -3.61 6.28 4.20
C VAL A 506 -3.48 7.77 4.55
N PRO A 507 -2.55 8.21 5.43
CA PRO A 507 -2.37 9.64 5.71
C PRO A 507 -1.93 10.44 4.47
N ALA A 508 -1.03 9.87 3.66
CA ALA A 508 -0.52 10.52 2.45
C ALA A 508 -1.62 10.68 1.39
N LEU A 509 -2.43 9.64 1.16
CA LEU A 509 -3.57 9.67 0.24
C LEU A 509 -4.60 10.69 0.68
N ARG A 510 -4.96 10.75 1.97
CA ARG A 510 -5.88 11.77 2.51
C ARG A 510 -5.37 13.18 2.24
N LEU A 511 -4.10 13.43 2.55
CA LEU A 511 -3.49 14.74 2.37
C LEU A 511 -3.42 15.13 0.88
N TRP A 512 -3.02 14.20 0.01
CA TRP A 512 -2.98 14.40 -1.44
C TRP A 512 -4.38 14.67 -2.01
N LEU A 513 -5.37 13.83 -1.71
CA LEU A 513 -6.75 14.02 -2.16
C LEU A 513 -7.34 15.34 -1.67
N THR A 514 -7.06 15.74 -0.42
CA THR A 514 -7.50 17.02 0.13
C THR A 514 -6.84 18.19 -0.60
N ARG A 515 -5.53 18.13 -0.88
CA ARG A 515 -4.82 19.14 -1.68
C ARG A 515 -5.43 19.27 -3.07
N LYS A 516 -5.64 18.14 -3.76
CA LYS A 516 -6.26 18.10 -5.09
C LYS A 516 -7.72 18.55 -5.11
N GLN A 517 -8.46 18.34 -4.02
CA GLN A 517 -9.82 18.87 -3.91
C GLN A 517 -9.80 20.40 -3.73
N ARG A 518 -8.84 20.94 -2.96
CA ARG A 518 -8.65 22.39 -2.76
C ARG A 518 -8.23 23.14 -4.02
N GLU A 519 -7.75 22.49 -5.07
CA GLU A 519 -7.43 23.17 -6.34
C GLU A 519 -8.68 23.76 -7.00
N SER A 520 -9.84 23.10 -6.86
CA SER A 520 -11.11 23.54 -7.46
C SER A 520 -11.93 24.42 -6.51
N LEU A 521 -12.65 25.42 -7.05
CA LEU A 521 -13.55 26.27 -6.26
C LEU A 521 -14.66 25.45 -5.58
N ARG A 522 -15.19 24.44 -6.30
CA ARG A 522 -16.20 23.52 -5.78
C ARG A 522 -15.66 22.65 -4.66
N GLY A 523 -14.47 22.08 -4.82
CA GLY A 523 -13.86 21.25 -3.78
C GLY A 523 -13.53 22.05 -2.51
N ARG A 524 -13.11 23.32 -2.63
CA ARG A 524 -12.97 24.22 -1.47
C ARG A 524 -14.30 24.42 -0.73
N ALA A 525 -15.42 24.55 -1.47
CA ALA A 525 -16.74 24.68 -0.87
C ALA A 525 -17.20 23.38 -0.18
N GLU A 526 -16.96 22.22 -0.80
CA GLU A 526 -17.26 20.90 -0.21
C GLU A 526 -16.44 20.65 1.07
N LEU A 527 -15.16 21.03 1.09
CA LEU A 527 -14.32 20.93 2.30
C LEU A 527 -14.78 21.89 3.39
N CYS A 528 -15.06 23.16 3.04
CA CYS A 528 -15.59 24.13 4.00
C CYS A 528 -16.91 23.66 4.62
N LEU A 529 -17.80 23.03 3.84
CA LEU A 529 -19.04 22.46 4.34
C LEU A 529 -18.78 21.37 5.38
N LYS A 530 -17.87 20.43 5.08
CA LYS A 530 -17.49 19.34 6.00
C LYS A 530 -16.86 19.86 7.29
N ASP A 531 -15.84 20.72 7.18
CA ASP A 531 -15.13 21.27 8.35
C ASP A 531 -16.09 22.00 9.31
N ARG A 532 -17.05 22.76 8.75
CA ARG A 532 -18.08 23.46 9.54
C ARG A 532 -19.08 22.49 10.16
N ALA A 533 -19.48 21.46 9.42
CA ALA A 533 -20.42 20.44 9.91
C ALA A 533 -19.83 19.61 11.05
N GLU A 534 -18.53 19.30 11.01
CA GLU A 534 -17.83 18.62 12.12
C GLU A 534 -17.81 19.48 13.38
N LEU A 535 -17.47 20.77 13.25
CA LEU A 535 -17.52 21.71 14.38
C LEU A 535 -18.94 21.87 14.94
N TRP A 536 -19.95 21.91 14.06
CA TRP A 536 -21.36 21.97 14.44
C TRP A 536 -21.84 20.72 15.16
N LEU A 537 -21.40 19.54 14.73
CA LEU A 537 -21.70 18.27 15.38
C LEU A 537 -21.08 18.19 16.78
N ALA A 538 -19.83 18.66 16.92
CA ALA A 538 -19.14 18.69 18.20
C ALA A 538 -19.80 19.69 19.17
N ARG A 539 -20.14 20.89 18.69
CA ARG A 539 -20.85 21.94 19.46
C ARG A 539 -21.75 22.75 18.54
N SER A 540 -23.06 22.68 18.79
CA SER A 540 -24.08 23.39 18.00
C SER A 540 -24.21 24.86 18.39
N GLU A 541 -23.15 25.64 18.16
CA GLU A 541 -23.10 27.07 18.48
C GLU A 541 -23.01 27.97 17.24
N ARG A 542 -23.52 29.20 17.36
CA ARG A 542 -23.58 30.17 16.25
C ARG A 542 -22.21 30.47 15.62
N ARG A 543 -21.13 30.45 16.41
CA ARG A 543 -19.76 30.69 15.94
C ARG A 543 -19.25 29.63 14.93
N HIS A 544 -19.89 28.47 14.90
CA HIS A 544 -19.52 27.37 14.00
C HIS A 544 -20.31 27.39 12.69
N LEU A 545 -21.33 28.25 12.57
CA LEU A 545 -22.07 28.43 11.31
C LEU A 545 -21.17 29.09 10.24
N PRO A 546 -21.37 28.76 8.95
CA PRO A 546 -20.69 29.45 7.87
C PRO A 546 -21.05 30.95 7.85
N SER A 547 -20.07 31.78 7.49
CA SER A 547 -20.31 33.20 7.15
C SER A 547 -21.24 33.33 5.94
N LEU A 548 -21.83 34.51 5.71
CA LEU A 548 -22.71 34.75 4.55
C LEU A 548 -22.04 34.37 3.20
N VAL A 549 -20.76 34.69 3.04
CA VAL A 549 -20.00 34.40 1.81
C VAL A 549 -19.75 32.90 1.68
N GLU A 550 -19.36 32.22 2.76
CA GLU A 550 -19.19 30.76 2.77
C GLU A 550 -20.52 30.04 2.51
N ASP A 551 -21.62 30.47 3.14
CA ASP A 551 -22.96 29.90 2.99
C ASP A 551 -23.45 29.98 1.53
N LEU A 552 -23.32 31.16 0.91
CA LEU A 552 -23.66 31.35 -0.49
C LEU A 552 -22.79 30.48 -1.40
N ARG A 553 -21.48 30.44 -1.15
CA ARG A 553 -20.51 29.66 -1.94
C ARG A 553 -20.77 28.15 -1.83
N ILE A 554 -21.10 27.66 -0.63
CA ILE A 554 -21.49 26.26 -0.39
C ILE A 554 -22.77 25.94 -1.16
N ARG A 555 -23.82 26.76 -1.08
CA ARG A 555 -25.09 26.51 -1.79
C ARG A 555 -24.93 26.53 -3.30
N LEU A 556 -24.12 27.45 -3.84
CA LEU A 556 -23.92 27.60 -5.28
C LEU A 556 -23.05 26.49 -5.87
N LEU A 557 -22.02 26.05 -5.15
CA LEU A 557 -21.00 25.15 -5.70
C LEU A 557 -21.17 23.69 -5.29
N THR A 558 -21.99 23.38 -4.28
CA THR A 558 -22.21 22.00 -3.81
C THR A 558 -23.63 21.52 -4.12
N LYS A 559 -23.82 20.20 -4.23
CA LYS A 559 -25.14 19.60 -4.52
C LYS A 559 -25.83 19.23 -3.21
N SER A 560 -26.93 19.91 -2.89
CA SER A 560 -27.71 19.68 -1.66
C SER A 560 -28.22 18.24 -1.50
N ALA A 561 -28.48 17.54 -2.61
CA ALA A 561 -28.88 16.14 -2.61
C ALA A 561 -27.81 15.19 -2.04
N LYS A 562 -26.54 15.62 -2.00
CA LYS A 562 -25.43 14.82 -1.45
C LYS A 562 -25.09 15.18 -0.01
N TRP A 563 -25.78 16.14 0.59
CA TRP A 563 -25.47 16.59 1.94
C TRP A 563 -25.89 15.55 2.99
N THR A 564 -25.04 15.36 4.00
CA THR A 564 -25.38 14.56 5.19
C THR A 564 -26.51 15.21 5.99
N SER A 565 -27.11 14.47 6.93
CA SER A 565 -28.13 15.04 7.84
C SER A 565 -27.57 16.22 8.62
N THR A 566 -26.38 16.07 9.21
CA THR A 566 -25.68 17.13 9.95
C THR A 566 -25.40 18.36 9.09
N GLU A 567 -24.93 18.17 7.85
CA GLU A 567 -24.70 19.27 6.91
C GLU A 567 -25.99 20.00 6.57
N ARG A 568 -27.09 19.26 6.32
CA ARG A 568 -28.41 19.85 6.06
C ARG A 568 -28.91 20.65 7.26
N ASP A 569 -28.82 20.10 8.45
CA ASP A 569 -29.28 20.75 9.68
C ASP A 569 -28.50 22.03 9.97
N MET A 570 -27.17 21.98 9.82
CA MET A 570 -26.30 23.15 9.93
C MET A 570 -26.66 24.22 8.89
N MET A 571 -26.85 23.84 7.62
CA MET A 571 -27.17 24.80 6.54
C MET A 571 -28.58 25.40 6.70
N GLN A 572 -29.51 24.68 7.33
CA GLN A 572 -30.82 25.24 7.71
C GLN A 572 -30.69 26.21 8.88
N ALA A 573 -29.90 25.88 9.91
CA ALA A 573 -29.62 26.78 11.03
C ALA A 573 -28.93 28.07 10.57
N SER A 574 -27.96 27.94 9.65
CA SER A 574 -27.28 29.05 8.97
C SER A 574 -28.26 29.94 8.22
N ALA A 575 -29.16 29.36 7.42
CA ALA A 575 -30.20 30.12 6.71
C ALA A 575 -31.06 30.95 7.66
N ARG A 576 -31.57 30.34 8.74
CA ARG A 576 -32.42 31.02 9.73
C ARG A 576 -31.67 32.15 10.44
N TYR A 577 -30.39 31.94 10.74
CA TYR A 577 -29.54 32.96 11.35
C TYR A 577 -29.35 34.16 10.43
N HIS A 578 -28.94 33.91 9.18
CA HIS A 578 -28.67 34.95 8.20
C HIS A 578 -29.92 35.71 7.76
N ILE A 579 -31.07 35.04 7.67
CA ILE A 579 -32.37 35.71 7.42
C ILE A 579 -32.72 36.65 8.58
N LYS A 580 -32.63 36.19 9.84
CA LYS A 580 -32.92 37.03 11.02
C LYS A 580 -31.97 38.22 11.11
N PHE A 581 -30.68 38.00 10.85
CA PHE A 581 -29.68 39.06 10.85
C PHE A 581 -29.95 40.09 9.74
N SER A 582 -30.24 39.63 8.53
CA SER A 582 -30.55 40.50 7.39
C SER A 582 -31.83 41.31 7.63
N LEU A 583 -32.87 40.70 8.23
CA LEU A 583 -34.10 41.40 8.60
C LEU A 583 -33.85 42.46 9.67
N ALA A 584 -33.04 42.16 10.68
CA ALA A 584 -32.67 43.15 11.71
C ALA A 584 -31.91 44.34 11.12
N VAL A 585 -30.96 44.10 10.21
CA VAL A 585 -30.23 45.16 9.50
C VAL A 585 -31.18 45.99 8.63
N LEU A 586 -32.11 45.34 7.92
CA LEU A 586 -33.11 46.03 7.10
C LEU A 586 -34.02 46.93 7.96
N VAL A 587 -34.49 46.43 9.11
CA VAL A 587 -35.29 47.22 10.05
C VAL A 587 -34.50 48.43 10.55
N LEU A 588 -33.22 48.25 10.91
CA LEU A 588 -32.35 49.35 11.32
C LEU A 588 -32.15 50.39 10.20
N LEU A 589 -31.98 49.95 8.96
CA LEU A 589 -31.88 50.83 7.80
C LEU A 589 -33.18 51.62 7.56
N ILE A 590 -34.34 50.96 7.62
CA ILE A 590 -35.65 51.60 7.47
C ILE A 590 -35.87 52.64 8.58
N VAL A 591 -35.54 52.31 9.83
CA VAL A 591 -35.63 53.24 10.96
C VAL A 591 -34.67 54.42 10.77
N GLY A 592 -33.44 54.18 10.31
CA GLY A 592 -32.47 55.24 9.99
C GLY A 592 -32.95 56.17 8.88
N ILE A 593 -33.52 55.62 7.80
CA ILE A 593 -34.08 56.40 6.69
C ILE A 593 -35.30 57.21 7.17
N TYR A 594 -36.20 56.60 7.92
CA TYR A 594 -37.40 57.26 8.44
C TYR A 594 -37.05 58.41 9.40
N THR A 595 -36.14 58.17 10.35
CA THR A 595 -35.69 59.21 11.30
C THR A 595 -34.96 60.34 10.58
N GLY A 596 -34.12 60.03 9.58
CA GLY A 596 -33.50 61.02 8.70
C GLY A 596 -34.52 61.85 7.93
N TRP A 597 -35.55 61.21 7.35
CA TRP A 597 -36.63 61.89 6.64
C TRP A 597 -37.44 62.82 7.57
N VAL A 598 -37.79 62.36 8.78
CA VAL A 598 -38.49 63.18 9.79
C VAL A 598 -37.64 64.39 10.20
N ALA A 599 -36.34 64.22 10.43
CA ALA A 599 -35.42 65.31 10.77
C ALA A 599 -35.30 66.33 9.63
N GLN A 600 -35.20 65.85 8.39
CA GLN A 600 -35.16 66.72 7.20
C GLN A 600 -36.48 67.47 7.01
N ARG A 601 -37.63 66.84 7.32
CA ARG A 601 -38.93 67.49 7.26
C ARG A 601 -39.08 68.56 8.35
N ARG A 602 -38.64 68.29 9.59
CA ARG A 602 -38.61 69.28 10.68
C ARG A 602 -37.76 70.49 10.32
N THR A 603 -36.53 70.28 9.85
CA THR A 603 -35.64 71.39 9.43
C THR A 603 -36.19 72.16 8.24
N ARG A 604 -36.88 71.52 7.29
CA ARG A 604 -37.61 72.23 6.22
C ARG A 604 -38.77 73.06 6.77
N HIS A 605 -39.55 72.53 7.72
CA HIS A 605 -40.61 73.30 8.36
C HIS A 605 -40.07 74.49 9.15
N GLU A 606 -38.96 74.34 9.87
CA GLU A 606 -38.28 75.44 10.56
C GLU A 606 -37.75 76.48 9.57
N ARG A 607 -37.12 76.07 8.46
CA ARG A 607 -36.69 77.02 7.42
C ARG A 607 -37.86 77.76 6.78
N ASN A 608 -38.95 77.05 6.48
CA ASN A 608 -40.16 77.65 5.90
C ASN A 608 -40.87 78.58 6.89
N SER A 609 -40.91 78.24 8.19
CA SER A 609 -41.52 79.09 9.22
C SER A 609 -40.68 80.34 9.46
N ILE A 610 -39.35 80.22 9.49
CA ILE A 610 -38.44 81.37 9.54
C ILE A 610 -38.66 82.26 8.32
N GLN A 611 -38.66 81.71 7.09
CA GLN A 611 -38.93 82.47 5.87
C GLN A 611 -40.31 83.15 5.88
N ALA A 612 -41.36 82.45 6.33
CA ALA A 612 -42.70 83.01 6.45
C ALA A 612 -42.77 84.14 7.49
N GLN A 613 -42.12 83.99 8.65
CA GLN A 613 -42.01 85.06 9.64
C GLN A 613 -41.24 86.25 9.09
N THR A 614 -40.17 86.00 8.32
CA THR A 614 -39.40 87.07 7.66
C THR A 614 -40.28 87.82 6.65
N LEU A 615 -41.05 87.11 5.82
CA LEU A 615 -42.00 87.68 4.87
C LEU A 615 -43.10 88.49 5.58
N ILE A 616 -43.71 87.93 6.63
CA ILE A 616 -44.74 88.64 7.41
C ILE A 616 -44.17 89.88 8.09
N SER A 617 -42.95 89.83 8.62
CA SER A 617 -42.28 91.00 9.18
C SER A 617 -42.03 92.06 8.12
N SER A 618 -41.60 91.67 6.91
CA SER A 618 -41.40 92.58 5.79
C SER A 618 -42.70 93.26 5.33
N LEU A 619 -43.82 92.51 5.33
CA LEU A 619 -45.16 93.03 5.01
C LEU A 619 -45.69 93.96 6.10
N LYS A 620 -45.43 93.69 7.39
CA LYS A 620 -45.79 94.59 8.49
C LYS A 620 -44.99 95.88 8.50
N THR A 621 -43.76 95.86 7.99
CA THR A 621 -42.94 97.07 7.80
C THR A 621 -43.19 97.78 6.47
N ALA A 622 -43.97 97.19 5.56
CA ALA A 622 -44.30 97.80 4.29
C ALA A 622 -45.31 98.94 4.50
N ARG A 623 -44.93 100.18 4.14
CA ARG A 623 -45.81 101.35 4.18
C ARG A 623 -46.95 101.17 3.16
N LEU A 624 -48.19 101.53 3.56
CA LEU A 624 -49.47 101.42 2.84
C LEU A 624 -49.58 102.19 1.49
N GLY A 625 -48.47 102.46 0.79
CA GLY A 625 -48.44 103.25 -0.45
C GLY A 625 -48.37 102.46 -1.76
N THR A 626 -48.30 101.13 -1.72
CA THR A 626 -48.09 100.33 -2.95
C THR A 626 -48.95 99.07 -2.97
N VAL A 627 -50.23 99.22 -3.29
CA VAL A 627 -51.08 98.12 -3.77
C VAL A 627 -51.79 98.64 -5.02
N PRO A 628 -51.57 98.06 -6.22
CA PRO A 628 -52.31 98.45 -7.42
C PRO A 628 -53.72 97.86 -7.38
N ALA A 629 -54.69 98.63 -7.87
CA ALA A 629 -56.12 98.36 -7.88
C ALA A 629 -56.53 97.14 -8.73
#